data_AF-A0A1I5IKF9-F1
#
_entry.id   AF-A0A1I5IKF9-F1
#
_cell.length_a   1.000
_cell.length_b   1.000
_cell.length_c   1.000
_cell.angle_alpha   90.00
_cell.angle_beta   90.00
_cell.angle_gamma   90.00
#
_symmetry.space_group_name_H-M   'P 1'
#
loop_
_entity.id
_entity.type
_entity.pdbx_description
1 polymer ?
#
loop_
_entity_poly.entity_id
_entity_poly.type
_entity_poly.pdbx_seq_one_letter_code
_entity_poly.pdbx_strand_id
1 'polypeptide(L)'
;ALRVPRDLKELGVSINKATVVLSQRLGRAPRPSELAEELDADTSEVVEALGALESYRAASLDMPGPDGELTLGERLGDDDPDLETATMRDELRTRIDALPPRERRILLLRFFGDRTQSDIADEIGVSQMHVSRLLRQIIARLREELVD
;
A
#
# COMPACT_ATOMS: atom_id res chain seq x y z
N ALA A 1 7.14 12.16 -7.46
CA ALA A 1 7.00 13.59 -7.09
C ALA A 1 5.52 13.92 -6.97
N LEU A 2 5.03 14.22 -5.76
CA LEU A 2 3.65 14.65 -5.54
C LEU A 2 3.42 15.96 -6.30
N ARG A 3 2.48 15.95 -7.25
CA ARG A 3 2.15 17.12 -8.06
C ARG A 3 1.23 18.03 -7.24
N VAL A 4 1.81 19.07 -6.65
CA VAL A 4 1.07 20.12 -5.97
C VAL A 4 0.11 20.78 -6.97
N PRO A 5 -1.20 20.89 -6.67
CA PRO A 5 -2.15 21.69 -7.45
C PRO A 5 -1.61 23.11 -7.67
N ARG A 6 -1.85 23.66 -8.87
CA ARG A 6 -1.25 24.94 -9.29
C ARG A 6 -1.65 26.09 -8.36
N ASP A 7 -2.91 26.09 -7.92
CA ASP A 7 -3.48 27.15 -7.09
C ASP A 7 -2.84 27.17 -5.69
N LEU A 8 -2.59 26.00 -5.10
CA LEU A 8 -1.86 25.88 -3.83
C LEU A 8 -0.40 26.34 -3.94
N LYS A 9 0.24 26.11 -5.09
CA LYS A 9 1.60 26.58 -5.34
C LYS A 9 1.66 28.10 -5.50
N GLU A 10 0.71 28.70 -6.21
CA GLU A 10 0.62 30.16 -6.38
C GLU A 10 0.30 30.84 -5.05
N LEU A 11 -0.65 30.30 -4.28
CA LEU A 11 -0.99 30.78 -2.93
C LEU A 11 0.20 30.65 -1.96
N GLY A 12 0.93 29.53 -2.00
CA GLY A 12 2.13 29.36 -1.17
C GLY A 12 3.27 30.30 -1.50
N VAL A 13 3.44 30.69 -2.77
CA VAL A 13 4.40 31.73 -3.16
C VAL A 13 3.99 33.09 -2.59
N SER A 14 2.70 33.42 -2.64
CA SER A 14 2.16 34.67 -2.07
C SER A 14 2.30 34.72 -0.55
N ILE A 15 1.99 33.64 0.16
CA ILE A 15 2.18 33.51 1.61
C ILE A 15 3.65 33.73 2.02
N ASN A 16 4.61 33.14 1.29
CA ASN A 16 6.03 33.33 1.58
C ASN A 16 6.47 34.80 1.39
N LYS A 17 6.00 35.46 0.33
CA LYS A 17 6.30 36.89 0.09
C LYS A 17 5.71 37.78 1.20
N ALA A 18 4.44 37.58 1.54
CA ALA A 18 3.77 38.33 2.60
C ALA A 18 4.43 38.10 3.96
N THR A 19 4.88 36.87 4.24
CA THR A 19 5.60 36.53 5.48
C THR A 19 6.89 37.34 5.63
N VAL A 20 7.69 37.48 4.57
CA VAL A 20 8.94 38.26 4.60
C VAL A 20 8.66 39.74 4.85
N VAL A 21 7.69 40.31 4.13
CA VAL A 21 7.31 41.74 4.25
C VAL A 21 6.76 42.04 5.64
N LEU A 22 5.83 41.23 6.13
CA LEU A 22 5.23 41.40 7.46
C LEU A 22 6.25 41.17 8.57
N SER A 23 7.17 40.21 8.43
CA SER A 23 8.20 39.97 9.44
C SER A 23 9.14 41.17 9.59
N GLN A 24 9.50 41.81 8.47
CA GLN A 24 10.29 43.05 8.50
C GLN A 24 9.52 44.21 9.12
N ARG A 25 8.21 44.33 8.84
CA ARG A 25 7.35 45.41 9.37
C ARG A 25 7.02 45.25 10.85
N LEU A 26 6.78 44.01 11.31
CA LEU A 26 6.33 43.70 12.66
C LEU A 26 7.49 43.38 13.62
N GLY A 27 8.69 43.10 13.10
CA GLY A 27 9.83 42.67 13.89
C GLY A 27 9.66 41.28 14.52
N ARG A 28 8.66 40.52 14.09
CA ARG A 28 8.31 39.16 14.55
C ARG A 28 7.61 38.41 13.42
N ALA A 29 7.49 37.09 13.56
CA ALA A 29 6.68 36.29 12.64
C ALA A 29 5.20 36.76 12.64
N PRO A 30 4.56 36.89 11.47
CA PRO A 30 3.14 37.22 11.36
C PRO A 30 2.25 36.03 11.74
N ARG A 31 1.06 36.34 12.23
CA ARG A 31 -0.01 35.37 12.51
C ARG A 31 -0.76 35.02 11.22
N PRO A 32 -1.43 33.85 11.14
CA PRO A 32 -2.26 33.49 9.99
C PRO A 32 -3.32 34.54 9.63
N SER A 33 -3.93 35.18 10.63
CA SER A 33 -4.89 36.27 10.40
C SER A 33 -4.26 37.53 9.77
N GLU A 34 -3.02 37.87 10.15
CA GLU A 34 -2.29 39.02 9.60
C GLU A 34 -1.86 38.75 8.15
N LEU A 35 -1.58 37.49 7.81
CA LEU A 35 -1.32 37.05 6.43
C LEU A 35 -2.58 37.07 5.59
N ALA A 36 -3.71 36.64 6.14
CA ALA A 36 -5.01 36.66 5.49
C ALA A 36 -5.43 38.09 5.11
N GLU A 37 -5.27 39.03 6.04
CA GLU A 37 -5.52 40.46 5.79
C GLU A 37 -4.62 41.06 4.70
N GLU A 38 -3.33 40.71 4.68
CA GLU A 38 -2.39 41.21 3.67
C GLU A 38 -2.63 40.60 2.27
N LEU A 39 -3.18 39.39 2.21
CA LEU A 39 -3.39 38.63 0.98
C LEU A 39 -4.82 38.73 0.42
N ASP A 40 -5.72 39.44 1.11
CA ASP A 40 -7.15 39.50 0.80
C ASP A 40 -7.76 38.09 0.66
N ALA A 41 -7.42 37.22 1.59
CA ALA A 41 -7.80 35.81 1.62
C ALA A 41 -8.46 35.45 2.94
N ASP A 42 -9.22 34.35 2.97
CA ASP A 42 -9.79 33.87 4.22
C ASP A 42 -8.71 33.26 5.12
N THR A 43 -8.81 33.50 6.44
CA THR A 43 -7.84 32.94 7.40
C THR A 43 -7.83 31.40 7.37
N SER A 44 -8.97 30.77 7.10
CA SER A 44 -9.07 29.32 6.92
C SER A 44 -8.28 28.83 5.71
N GLU A 45 -8.34 29.55 4.58
CA GLU A 45 -7.60 29.21 3.36
C GLU A 45 -6.08 29.35 3.59
N VAL A 46 -5.66 30.37 4.35
CA VAL A 46 -4.25 30.56 4.72
C VAL A 46 -3.76 29.42 5.63
N VAL A 47 -4.56 28.99 6.61
CA VAL A 47 -4.21 27.87 7.50
C VAL A 47 -4.13 26.55 6.72
N GLU A 48 -5.09 26.30 5.84
CA GLU A 48 -5.10 25.12 4.97
C GLU A 48 -3.89 25.11 4.04
N ALA A 49 -3.57 26.25 3.42
CA ALA A 49 -2.40 26.38 2.55
C ALA A 49 -1.09 26.18 3.31
N LEU A 50 -0.96 26.70 4.53
CA LEU A 50 0.22 26.46 5.39
C LEU A 50 0.38 24.97 5.74
N GLY A 51 -0.71 24.30 6.13
CA GLY A 51 -0.69 22.86 6.42
C GLY A 51 -0.42 22.00 5.19
N ALA A 52 -0.95 22.39 4.03
CA ALA A 52 -0.64 21.75 2.76
C ALA A 52 0.84 21.92 2.39
N LEU A 53 1.41 23.12 2.55
CA LEU A 53 2.83 23.38 2.26
C LEU A 53 3.79 22.59 3.18
N GLU A 54 3.44 22.38 4.45
CA GLU A 54 4.17 21.46 5.33
C GLU A 54 4.03 20.01 4.87
N SER A 55 2.84 19.57 4.49
CA SER A 55 2.59 18.21 3.98
C SER A 55 3.28 17.93 2.64
N TYR A 56 3.48 18.96 1.82
CA TYR A 56 4.21 18.87 0.54
C TYR A 56 5.72 19.04 0.67
N ARG A 57 6.22 19.47 1.85
CA ARG A 57 7.62 19.28 2.23
C ARG A 57 7.76 17.86 2.76
N ALA A 58 7.96 16.91 1.85
CA ALA A 58 8.37 15.57 2.25
C ALA A 58 9.57 15.69 3.20
N ALA A 59 9.40 15.25 4.45
CA ALA A 59 10.50 15.21 5.40
C ALA A 59 11.59 14.30 4.81
N SER A 60 12.86 14.73 4.88
CA SER A 60 13.95 13.88 4.43
C SER A 60 13.97 12.62 5.26
N LEU A 61 14.05 11.46 4.61
CA LEU A 61 14.26 10.19 5.29
C LEU A 61 15.60 10.18 6.05
N ASP A 62 16.56 11.01 5.64
CA ASP A 62 17.86 11.17 6.30
C ASP A 62 17.82 12.05 7.57
N MET A 63 16.66 12.61 7.95
CA MET A 63 16.57 13.41 9.17
C MET A 63 16.63 12.52 10.42
N PRO A 64 17.30 12.97 11.50
CA PRO A 64 17.29 12.26 12.77
C PRO A 64 15.86 12.08 13.29
N GLY A 65 15.55 10.88 13.76
CA GLY A 65 14.29 10.60 14.45
C GLY A 65 14.23 11.25 15.84
N PRO A 66 13.07 11.17 16.53
CA PRO A 66 12.84 11.74 17.86
C PRO A 66 13.93 11.41 18.90
N ASP A 67 14.53 10.24 18.80
CA ASP A 67 15.50 9.71 19.75
C ASP A 67 16.96 9.94 19.29
N GLY A 68 17.17 10.53 18.11
CA GLY A 68 18.47 10.92 17.56
C GLY A 68 19.39 9.78 17.09
N GLU A 69 19.06 8.52 17.42
CA GLU A 69 19.89 7.34 17.10
C GLU A 69 19.69 6.80 15.69
N LEU A 70 18.46 6.88 15.17
CA LEU A 70 18.09 6.40 13.84
C LEU A 70 17.47 7.55 13.04
N THR A 71 17.75 7.57 11.74
CA THR A 71 17.05 8.44 10.81
C THR A 71 15.59 8.03 10.66
N LEU A 72 14.72 8.94 10.21
CA LEU A 72 13.32 8.63 9.94
C LEU A 72 13.17 7.47 8.93
N GLY A 73 14.07 7.39 7.95
CA GLY A 73 14.17 6.31 6.97
C GLY A 73 14.50 4.96 7.58
N GLU A 74 15.43 4.90 8.52
CA GLU A 74 15.81 3.65 9.20
C GLU A 74 14.73 3.12 10.15
N ARG A 75 13.78 3.96 10.55
CA ARG A 75 12.61 3.55 11.37
C ARG A 75 11.43 3.09 10.52
N LEU A 76 11.43 3.37 9.22
CA LEU A 76 10.43 2.83 8.31
C LEU A 76 10.73 1.35 8.11
N GLY A 77 9.89 0.51 8.71
CA GLY A 77 9.84 -0.91 8.37
C GLY A 77 9.34 -1.08 6.94
N ASP A 78 9.82 -2.12 6.27
CA ASP A 78 9.27 -2.58 4.99
C ASP A 78 8.30 -3.73 5.25
N ASP A 79 7.46 -4.02 4.27
CA ASP A 79 6.62 -5.22 4.31
C ASP A 79 7.52 -6.45 4.33
N ASP A 80 7.26 -7.37 5.26
CA ASP A 80 7.99 -8.63 5.35
C ASP A 80 7.35 -9.65 4.38
N PRO A 81 8.00 -10.00 3.26
CA PRO A 81 7.45 -10.91 2.26
C PRO A 81 7.25 -12.33 2.82
N ASP A 82 8.00 -12.72 3.85
CA ASP A 82 7.86 -14.02 4.49
C ASP A 82 6.57 -14.08 5.34
N LEU A 83 6.17 -12.97 5.98
CA LEU A 83 4.90 -12.83 6.71
C LEU A 83 3.69 -12.83 5.76
N GLU A 84 3.78 -12.14 4.62
CA GLU A 84 2.74 -12.18 3.58
C GLU A 84 2.56 -13.62 3.05
N THR A 85 3.67 -14.29 2.76
CA THR A 85 3.66 -15.69 2.31
C THR A 85 3.09 -16.64 3.36
N ALA A 86 3.36 -16.41 4.65
CA ALA A 86 2.81 -17.23 5.73
C ALA A 86 1.28 -17.13 5.83
N THR A 87 0.74 -15.91 5.72
CA THR A 87 -0.71 -15.66 5.72
C THR A 87 -1.37 -16.34 4.52
N MET A 88 -0.79 -16.18 3.32
CA MET A 88 -1.30 -16.81 2.11
C MET A 88 -1.28 -18.36 2.17
N ARG A 89 -0.31 -18.96 2.89
CA ARG A 89 -0.27 -20.42 3.11
C ARG A 89 -1.42 -20.89 4.01
N ASP A 90 -1.77 -20.14 5.04
CA ASP A 90 -2.85 -20.52 5.97
C ASP A 90 -4.23 -20.42 5.29
N GLU A 91 -4.46 -19.36 4.53
CA GLU A 91 -5.67 -19.17 3.74
C GLU A 91 -5.83 -20.25 2.66
N LEU A 92 -4.74 -20.56 1.93
CA LEU A 92 -4.72 -21.63 0.94
C LEU A 92 -5.07 -22.99 1.58
N ARG A 93 -4.53 -23.27 2.77
CA ARG A 93 -4.84 -24.51 3.50
C ARG A 93 -6.33 -24.62 3.80
N THR A 94 -6.92 -23.57 4.36
CA THR A 94 -8.35 -23.53 4.69
C THR A 94 -9.22 -23.81 3.48
N ARG A 95 -8.86 -23.28 2.32
CA ARG A 95 -9.61 -23.48 1.08
C ARG A 95 -9.41 -24.85 0.46
N ILE A 96 -8.18 -25.39 0.53
CA ILE A 96 -7.92 -26.78 0.15
C ILE A 96 -8.77 -27.74 1.01
N ASP A 97 -8.92 -27.45 2.30
CA ASP A 97 -9.72 -28.26 3.22
C ASP A 97 -11.23 -28.20 2.91
N ALA A 98 -11.72 -27.08 2.36
CA ALA A 98 -13.09 -26.90 1.90
C ALA A 98 -13.39 -27.54 0.53
N LEU A 99 -12.37 -28.00 -0.21
CA LEU A 99 -12.56 -28.65 -1.50
C LEU A 99 -13.38 -29.94 -1.37
N PRO A 100 -14.19 -30.29 -2.39
CA PRO A 100 -14.80 -31.60 -2.50
C PRO A 100 -13.75 -32.71 -2.31
N PRO A 101 -14.05 -33.81 -1.58
CA PRO A 101 -13.05 -34.84 -1.23
C PRO A 101 -12.29 -35.40 -2.43
N ARG A 102 -12.97 -35.54 -3.58
CA ARG A 102 -12.37 -36.00 -4.83
C ARG A 102 -11.34 -35.02 -5.39
N GLU A 103 -11.64 -33.72 -5.37
CA GLU A 103 -10.75 -32.67 -5.85
C GLU A 103 -9.52 -32.52 -4.94
N ARG A 104 -9.74 -32.55 -3.62
CA ARG A 104 -8.65 -32.57 -2.63
C ARG A 104 -7.73 -33.77 -2.83
N ARG A 105 -8.29 -34.96 -3.09
CA ARG A 105 -7.51 -36.18 -3.38
C ARG A 105 -6.67 -36.03 -4.65
N ILE A 106 -7.23 -35.46 -5.72
CA ILE A 106 -6.49 -35.20 -6.97
C ILE A 106 -5.31 -34.26 -6.72
N LEU A 107 -5.49 -33.18 -5.96
CA LEU A 107 -4.41 -32.27 -5.60
C LEU A 107 -3.32 -32.97 -4.78
N LEU A 108 -3.72 -33.72 -3.75
CA LEU A 108 -2.78 -34.45 -2.90
C LEU A 108 -1.91 -35.41 -3.72
N LEU A 109 -2.53 -36.22 -4.58
CA LEU A 109 -1.79 -37.13 -5.45
C LEU A 109 -0.84 -36.39 -6.40
N ARG A 110 -1.27 -35.25 -6.95
CA ARG A 110 -0.48 -34.50 -7.93
C ARG A 110 0.71 -33.76 -7.33
N PHE A 111 0.53 -33.14 -6.17
CA PHE A 111 1.51 -32.21 -5.59
C PHE A 111 2.30 -32.80 -4.42
N PHE A 112 1.78 -33.84 -3.76
CA PHE A 112 2.43 -34.47 -2.60
C PHE A 112 2.65 -35.98 -2.78
N GLY A 113 1.96 -36.62 -3.73
CA GLY A 113 2.05 -38.06 -3.97
C GLY A 113 2.97 -38.46 -5.12
N ASP A 114 3.69 -37.51 -5.73
CA ASP A 114 4.56 -37.71 -6.90
C ASP A 114 3.91 -38.48 -8.06
N ARG A 115 2.57 -38.38 -8.20
CA ARG A 115 1.83 -39.06 -9.26
C ARG A 115 1.73 -38.22 -10.52
N THR A 116 1.88 -38.87 -11.67
CA THR A 116 1.55 -38.25 -12.95
C THR A 116 0.03 -38.12 -13.12
N GLN A 117 -0.42 -37.27 -14.04
CA GLN A 117 -1.85 -37.16 -14.33
C GLN A 117 -2.46 -38.47 -14.89
N SER A 118 -1.63 -39.31 -15.53
CA SER A 118 -2.03 -40.63 -16.00
C SER A 118 -2.23 -41.58 -14.82
N ASP A 119 -1.29 -41.64 -13.88
CA ASP A 119 -1.41 -42.48 -12.67
C ASP A 119 -2.66 -42.10 -11.85
N ILE A 120 -2.93 -40.80 -11.74
CA ILE A 120 -4.11 -40.28 -11.04
C ILE A 120 -5.40 -40.66 -11.79
N ALA A 121 -5.38 -40.62 -13.12
CA ALA A 121 -6.50 -41.02 -13.95
C ALA A 121 -6.83 -42.50 -13.77
N ASP A 122 -5.81 -43.35 -13.72
CA ASP A 122 -5.94 -44.78 -13.48
C ASP A 122 -6.49 -45.05 -12.07
N GLU A 123 -6.00 -44.35 -11.04
CA GLU A 123 -6.47 -44.50 -9.65
C GLU A 123 -7.94 -44.07 -9.47
N ILE A 124 -8.39 -43.06 -10.23
CA ILE A 124 -9.71 -42.45 -10.07
C ILE A 124 -10.74 -42.98 -11.10
N GLY A 125 -10.29 -43.76 -12.08
CA GLY A 125 -11.15 -44.35 -13.11
C GLY A 125 -11.68 -43.32 -14.12
N VAL A 126 -10.84 -42.37 -14.54
CA VAL A 126 -11.18 -41.35 -15.56
C VAL A 126 -10.04 -41.20 -16.57
N SER A 127 -10.23 -40.43 -17.65
CA SER A 127 -9.14 -40.15 -18.57
C SER A 127 -8.14 -39.13 -18.00
N GLN A 128 -6.87 -39.22 -18.40
CA GLN A 128 -5.84 -38.23 -18.06
C GLN A 128 -6.26 -36.81 -18.47
N MET A 129 -6.94 -36.67 -19.61
CA MET A 129 -7.45 -35.38 -20.07
C MET A 129 -8.50 -34.81 -19.09
N HIS A 130 -9.34 -35.67 -18.51
CA HIS A 130 -10.30 -35.27 -17.49
C HIS A 130 -9.58 -34.77 -16.23
N VAL A 131 -8.57 -35.50 -15.73
CA VAL A 131 -7.75 -35.08 -14.57
C VAL A 131 -7.09 -33.74 -14.82
N SER A 132 -6.50 -33.56 -16.01
CA SER A 132 -5.86 -32.32 -16.42
C SER A 132 -6.84 -31.13 -16.42
N ARG A 133 -8.08 -31.34 -16.89
CA ARG A 133 -9.13 -30.31 -16.85
C ARG A 133 -9.55 -29.97 -15.42
N LEU A 134 -9.76 -30.99 -14.57
CA LEU A 134 -10.10 -30.78 -13.16
C LEU A 134 -9.02 -30.02 -12.43
N LEU A 135 -7.76 -30.40 -12.58
CA LEU A 135 -6.62 -29.69 -11.97
C LEU A 135 -6.59 -28.22 -12.37
N ARG A 136 -6.78 -27.92 -13.67
CA ARG A 136 -6.86 -26.52 -14.13
C ARG A 136 -8.00 -25.75 -13.48
N GLN A 137 -9.20 -26.34 -13.40
CA GLN A 137 -10.36 -25.69 -12.77
C GLN A 137 -10.15 -25.46 -11.27
N ILE A 138 -9.63 -26.46 -10.56
CA ILE A 138 -9.36 -26.36 -9.12
C ILE A 138 -8.31 -25.27 -8.84
N ILE A 139 -7.21 -25.24 -9.61
CA ILE A 139 -6.15 -24.23 -9.44
C ILE A 139 -6.66 -22.83 -9.79
N ALA A 140 -7.46 -22.69 -10.85
CA ALA A 140 -8.06 -21.40 -11.21
C ALA A 140 -8.96 -20.88 -10.08
N ARG A 141 -9.85 -21.74 -9.55
CA ARG A 141 -10.72 -21.37 -8.43
C ARG A 141 -9.92 -20.97 -7.18
N LEU A 142 -8.93 -21.77 -6.79
CA LEU A 142 -8.10 -21.45 -5.62
C LEU A 142 -7.35 -20.11 -5.78
N ARG A 143 -6.92 -19.78 -7.01
CA ARG A 143 -6.28 -18.48 -7.30
C ARG A 143 -7.27 -17.32 -7.24
N GLU A 144 -8.45 -17.46 -7.84
CA GLU A 144 -9.49 -16.43 -7.81
C GLU A 144 -9.88 -16.12 -6.37
N GLU A 145 -10.10 -17.16 -5.57
CA GLU A 145 -10.43 -16.97 -4.17
C GLU A 145 -9.30 -16.22 -3.44
N LEU A 146 -8.00 -16.48 -3.74
CA LEU A 146 -6.83 -15.93 -2.99
C LEU A 146 -6.49 -14.47 -3.34
N VAL A 147 -7.12 -13.91 -4.36
CA VAL A 147 -6.92 -12.51 -4.77
C VAL A 147 -8.00 -11.60 -4.15
N ASP A 148 -9.04 -12.17 -3.54
CA ASP A 148 -10.07 -11.49 -2.73
C ASP A 148 -9.72 -11.51 -1.24
#